data_AF-A0A915MYA6-F1
#
_entry.id   AF-A0A915MYA6-F1
#
_cell.length_a   1.000
_cell.length_b   1.000
_cell.length_c   1.000
_cell.angle_alpha   90.00
_cell.angle_beta   90.00
_cell.angle_gamma   90.00
#
_symmetry.space_group_name_H-M   'P 1'
#
loop_
_entity.id
_entity.type
_entity.pdbx_description
1 polymer ?
#
loop_
_entity_poly.entity_id
_entity_poly.type
_entity_poly.pdbx_seq_one_letter_code
_entity_poly.pdbx_strand_id
1 'polypeptide(L)' 'MPPGISIDDNGQIQRQRIECNSATCGAGIFMAKHKDRHYCGKCHQ' A
#
# COMPACT_ATOMS: atom_id res chain seq x y z
N MET A 1 -5.54 -2.20 -13.35
CA MET A 1 -4.24 -2.14 -12.63
C MET A 1 -4.48 -1.59 -11.24
N PRO A 2 -4.09 -2.29 -10.16
CA PRO A 2 -4.30 -1.82 -8.78
C PRO A 2 -3.59 -0.47 -8.56
N PRO A 3 -4.19 0.50 -7.84
CA PRO A 3 -3.70 1.88 -7.73
C PRO A 3 -2.43 2.07 -6.84
N GLY A 4 -1.47 1.15 -6.90
CA GLY A 4 -0.24 1.20 -6.10
C GLY A 4 0.91 0.37 -6.65
N ILE A 5 0.86 0.00 -7.93
CA ILE A 5 1.90 -0.79 -8.59
C ILE A 5 2.39 -0.01 -9.80
N SER A 6 3.68 0.34 -9.81
CA SER A 6 4.36 0.89 -10.97
C SER A 6 5.24 -0.18 -11.59
N ILE A 7 5.41 -0.11 -12.90
CA ILE A 7 6.30 -1.00 -13.65
C ILE A 7 7.39 -0.13 -14.21
N ASP A 8 8.65 -0.42 -13.88
CA ASP A 8 9.80 0.26 -14.49
C ASP A 8 9.96 -0.16 -15.95
N ASP A 9 10.72 0.60 -16.72
CA ASP A 9 10.98 0.31 -18.15
C ASP A 9 11.64 -1.07 -18.37
N ASN A 10 12.29 -1.64 -17.34
CA ASN A 10 12.84 -3.00 -17.34
C ASN A 10 11.80 -4.09 -17.00
N GLY A 11 10.53 -3.74 -16.82
CA GLY A 11 9.46 -4.67 -16.46
C GLY A 11 9.43 -5.08 -14.98
N GLN A 12 10.23 -4.43 -14.12
CA GLN A 12 10.22 -4.70 -12.69
C GLN A 12 8.99 -4.09 -12.02
N ILE A 13 8.35 -4.87 -11.17
CA ILE A 13 7.15 -4.48 -10.45
C ILE A 13 7.56 -3.76 -9.16
N GLN A 14 7.38 -2.44 -9.12
CA GLN A 14 7.54 -1.64 -7.90
C GLN A 14 6.21 -1.47 -7.17
N ARG A 15 6.18 -1.91 -5.91
CA ARG A 15 5.06 -1.67 -4.99
C ARG A 15 5.20 -0.27 -4.41
N GLN A 16 4.34 0.65 -4.81
CA GLN A 16 4.43 2.07 -4.41
C GLN A 16 3.78 2.37 -3.05
N ARG A 17 2.89 1.50 -2.56
CA ARG A 17 2.19 1.70 -1.28
C ARG A 17 2.65 0.71 -0.23
N ILE A 18 2.78 1.21 0.99
CA ILE A 18 3.17 0.45 2.18
C ILE A 18 2.01 -0.46 2.58
N GLU A 19 2.31 -1.74 2.84
CA GLU A 19 1.36 -2.70 3.40
C GLU A 19 1.26 -2.53 4.92
N CYS A 20 0.06 -2.70 5.48
CA CYS A 20 -0.11 -2.68 6.92
C CYS A 20 0.46 -3.96 7.55
N ASN A 21 1.15 -3.88 8.70
CA ASN A 21 1.71 -5.05 9.37
C ASN A 21 0.73 -5.77 10.31
N SER A 22 -0.50 -5.26 10.45
CA SER A 22 -1.47 -5.81 11.37
C SER A 22 -1.96 -7.16 10.87
N ALA A 23 -2.12 -8.14 11.78
CA ALA A 23 -2.64 -9.47 11.45
C ALA A 23 -4.04 -9.43 10.78
N THR A 24 -4.81 -8.36 11.00
CA THR A 24 -6.13 -8.12 10.37
C THR A 24 -6.05 -7.41 9.02
N CYS A 25 -4.94 -6.74 8.75
CA CYS A 25 -4.70 -5.89 7.58
C CYS A 25 -3.53 -6.49 6.77
N GLY A 26 -3.74 -7.65 6.12
CA GLY A 26 -2.69 -8.35 5.35
C GLY A 26 -2.33 -7.68 4.00
N ALA A 27 -1.52 -8.37 3.18
CA ALA A 27 -0.92 -7.92 1.91
C ALA A 27 -1.87 -7.40 0.79
N GLY A 28 -3.18 -7.31 1.07
CA GLY A 28 -4.18 -6.64 0.21
C GLY A 28 -4.61 -5.26 0.72
N ILE A 29 -4.17 -4.84 1.91
CA ILE A 29 -4.53 -3.57 2.54
C ILE A 29 -3.35 -2.62 2.50
N PHE A 30 -3.44 -1.68 1.57
CA PHE A 30 -2.46 -0.63 1.39
C PHE A 30 -2.78 0.55 2.31
N MET A 31 -1.75 1.07 2.98
CA MET A 31 -1.89 2.29 3.77
C MET A 31 -2.10 3.50 2.84
N ALA A 32 -3.02 4.37 3.22
CA ALA A 32 -3.22 5.66 2.58
C ALA A 32 -2.08 6.60 2.94
N LYS A 33 -1.48 7.24 1.93
CA LYS A 33 -0.40 8.22 2.12
C LYS A 33 -1.02 9.62 2.24
N HIS A 34 -1.04 10.16 3.45
CA HIS A 34 -1.32 11.57 3.71
C HIS A 34 -0.02 12.38 3.77
N LYS A 35 -0.09 13.71 3.85
CA LYS A 35 1.11 14.58 3.86
C LYS A 35 2.08 14.28 5.02
N ASP A 36 1.55 13.82 6.13
CA ASP A 36 2.23 13.71 7.43
C ASP A 36 2.15 12.31 8.03
N ARG A 37 1.35 11.40 7.44
CA ARG A 37 1.10 10.08 8.01
C ARG A 37 0.72 9.03 6.97
N HIS A 38 1.03 7.77 7.29
CA HIS A 38 0.48 6.61 6.62
C HIS A 38 -0.68 6.09 7.47
N TYR A 39 -1.88 6.02 6.89
CA TYR A 39 -3.10 5.66 7.61
C TYR A 39 -3.70 4.37 7.07
N CYS A 40 -4.01 3.42 7.95
CA CYS A 40 -4.65 2.16 7.57
C CYS A 40 -6.16 2.21 7.82
N GLY A 41 -6.95 2.48 6.77
CA GLY A 41 -8.40 2.62 6.89
C GLY A 41 -9.13 1.39 7.44
N LYS A 42 -8.55 0.18 7.34
CA LYS A 42 -9.14 -1.06 7.84
C LYS A 42 -8.81 -1.37 9.30
N CYS A 43 -7.67 -0.87 9.78
CA CYS A 43 -7.25 -1.04 11.17
C CYS A 43 -7.85 0.06 12.08
N HIS A 44 -8.38 1.14 11.50
CA HIS A 44 -9.13 2.19 12.16
C HIS A 44 -10.64 2.13 11.87
N GLN A 45 -11.13 0.97 11.41
CA GLN A 45 -12.57 0.70 11.21
C GLN A 45 -13.11 -0.06 12.41
#